data_AF-A0AA35WY27-F1
#
_entry.id   AF-A0AA35WY27-F1
#
_cell.length_a   1.000
_cell.length_b   1.000
_cell.length_c   1.000
_cell.angle_alpha   90.00
_cell.angle_beta   90.00
_cell.angle_gamma   90.00
#
_symmetry.space_group_name_H-M   'P 1'
#
loop_
_entity.id
_entity.type
_entity.pdbx_description
1 polymer ?
#
loop_
_entity_poly.entity_id
_entity_poly.type
_entity_poly.pdbx_seq_one_letter_code
_entity_poly.pdbx_strand_id
1 'polypeptide(L)'
;MVTHLAGQSRATLDSKISEAHYKACLYAGLCVSGSNAEVMPAQWEYQVGPCPGIAMGDELWVSRYILHRAAEDFGVIVTLDPKPMPGDWNGAGGHCNFSTSRMKADNGMKVMEEAIQRLEKRHKEHIILYDPSGVSGGERGRGR
;
A
#
# COMPACT_ATOMS: atom_id res chain seq x y z
N MET A 1 2.95 -3.12 0.61
CA MET A 1 1.56 -3.23 1.08
C MET A 1 0.81 -2.01 0.57
N VAL A 2 -0.38 -2.17 -0.02
CA VAL A 2 -1.18 -1.05 -0.55
C VAL A 2 -2.60 -1.19 -0.07
N THR A 3 -3.04 -0.20 0.71
CA THR A 3 -4.45 -0.05 1.08
C THR A 3 -5.16 0.86 0.07
N HIS A 4 -6.37 0.50 -0.34
CA HIS A 4 -7.19 1.26 -1.28
C HIS A 4 -8.67 1.16 -0.94
N LEU A 5 -9.47 2.13 -1.39
CA LEU A 5 -10.92 2.10 -1.29
C LEU A 5 -11.52 1.91 -2.68
N ALA A 6 -12.41 0.93 -2.82
CA ALA A 6 -13.26 0.75 -3.99
C ALA A 6 -14.63 1.41 -3.70
N GLY A 7 -15.15 2.24 -4.61
CA GLY A 7 -16.35 3.05 -4.42
C GLY A 7 -17.61 2.32 -3.89
N GLN A 8 -18.49 3.10 -3.25
CA GLN A 8 -19.64 2.70 -2.41
C GLN A 8 -20.77 1.88 -3.09
N SER A 9 -20.47 0.76 -3.77
CA SER A 9 -21.51 -0.08 -4.36
C SER A 9 -21.41 -1.52 -3.88
N ARG A 10 -22.28 -1.87 -2.92
CA ARG A 10 -22.58 -3.24 -2.41
C ARG A 10 -21.32 -4.08 -2.08
N ALA A 11 -21.12 -4.42 -0.81
CA ALA A 11 -19.98 -5.21 -0.31
C ALA A 11 -19.60 -6.50 -1.09
N THR A 12 -20.52 -7.06 -1.87
CA THR A 12 -20.27 -8.21 -2.76
C THR A 12 -19.50 -7.88 -4.04
N LEU A 13 -19.33 -6.60 -4.38
CA LEU A 13 -18.60 -6.15 -5.56
C LEU A 13 -17.12 -5.95 -5.26
N ASP A 14 -16.79 -5.40 -4.09
CA ASP A 14 -15.42 -5.08 -3.71
C ASP A 14 -14.56 -6.35 -3.62
N SER A 15 -15.12 -7.44 -3.10
CA SER A 15 -14.45 -8.75 -3.07
C SER A 15 -14.19 -9.32 -4.46
N LYS A 16 -15.08 -9.08 -5.43
CA LYS A 16 -14.89 -9.50 -6.83
C LYS A 16 -13.78 -8.71 -7.51
N ILE A 17 -13.70 -7.40 -7.24
CA ILE A 17 -12.61 -6.56 -7.74
C ILE A 17 -11.28 -7.05 -7.17
N SER A 18 -11.23 -7.30 -5.86
CA SER A 18 -10.04 -7.82 -5.18
C SER A 18 -9.60 -9.18 -5.75
N GLU A 19 -10.53 -10.11 -5.95
CA GLU A 19 -10.24 -11.42 -6.52
C GLU A 19 -9.80 -11.34 -7.99
N ALA A 20 -10.46 -10.50 -8.80
CA ALA A 20 -10.10 -10.27 -10.20
C ALA A 20 -8.70 -9.64 -10.32
N HIS A 21 -8.41 -8.61 -9.51
CA HIS A 21 -7.10 -7.97 -9.42
C HIS A 21 -6.01 -8.96 -9.02
N TYR A 22 -6.26 -9.77 -7.99
CA TYR A 22 -5.30 -10.76 -7.50
C TYR A 22 -4.96 -11.79 -8.59
N LYS A 23 -5.98 -12.33 -9.26
CA LYS A 23 -5.81 -13.28 -10.39
C LYS A 23 -5.09 -12.63 -11.57
N ALA A 24 -5.42 -11.40 -11.92
CA ALA A 24 -4.77 -10.68 -13.02
C ALA A 24 -3.29 -10.40 -12.72
N CYS A 25 -2.94 -10.05 -11.47
CA CYS A 25 -1.55 -9.87 -11.05
C CYS A 25 -0.76 -11.18 -11.13
N LEU A 26 -1.34 -12.29 -10.64
CA LEU A 26 -0.71 -13.61 -10.77
C LEU A 26 -0.50 -14.02 -12.23
N TYR A 27 -1.51 -13.80 -13.09
CA TYR A 27 -1.41 -14.09 -14.52
C TYR A 27 -0.34 -13.24 -15.20
N ALA A 28 -0.19 -11.98 -14.80
CA ALA A 28 0.86 -11.08 -15.30
C ALA A 28 2.26 -11.41 -14.76
N GLY A 29 2.40 -12.38 -13.87
CA GLY A 29 3.66 -12.78 -13.26
C GLY A 29 4.18 -11.81 -12.19
N LEU A 30 3.29 -10.99 -11.61
CA LEU A 30 3.65 -10.10 -10.50
C LEU A 30 3.74 -10.89 -9.19
N CYS A 31 4.64 -10.48 -8.30
CA CYS A 31 4.86 -11.06 -6.98
C CYS A 31 3.81 -10.58 -5.96
N VAL A 32 2.52 -10.69 -6.29
CA VAL A 32 1.44 -10.47 -5.31
C VAL A 32 1.45 -11.60 -4.27
N SER A 33 1.49 -11.26 -2.99
CA SER A 33 1.65 -12.22 -1.89
C SER A 33 0.41 -12.40 -1.01
N GLY A 34 -0.58 -11.53 -1.15
CA GLY A 34 -1.84 -11.66 -0.42
C GLY A 34 -2.83 -10.53 -0.71
N SER A 35 -4.03 -10.69 -0.17
CA SER A 35 -5.10 -9.70 -0.16
C SER A 35 -6.01 -9.90 1.06
N ASN A 36 -6.52 -8.82 1.64
CA ASN A 36 -7.47 -8.84 2.75
C ASN A 36 -8.40 -7.63 2.70
N ALA A 37 -9.59 -7.78 3.31
CA ALA A 37 -10.43 -6.64 3.64
C ALA A 37 -9.82 -5.87 4.82
N GLU A 38 -9.97 -4.55 4.82
CA GLU A 38 -9.49 -3.66 5.87
C GLU A 38 -10.62 -3.22 6.82
N VAL A 39 -10.26 -2.42 7.83
CA VAL A 39 -11.18 -1.99 8.89
C VAL A 39 -12.34 -1.15 8.36
N MET A 40 -12.08 -0.22 7.43
CA MET A 40 -13.15 0.61 6.87
C MET A 40 -13.95 -0.19 5.81
N PRO A 41 -15.29 -0.13 5.81
CA PRO A 41 -16.09 -0.76 4.75
C PRO A 41 -15.64 -0.30 3.36
N ALA A 42 -15.57 -1.26 2.42
CA ALA A 42 -15.07 -1.08 1.05
C ALA A 42 -13.56 -0.74 0.93
N GLN A 43 -12.82 -0.76 2.05
CA GLN A 43 -11.36 -0.67 2.07
C GLN A 43 -10.74 -2.06 1.96
N TRP A 44 -9.73 -2.19 1.11
CA TRP A 44 -9.03 -3.43 0.84
C TRP A 44 -7.53 -3.20 0.79
N GLU A 45 -6.80 -4.25 1.09
CA GLU A 45 -5.35 -4.27 1.02
C GLU A 45 -4.87 -5.42 0.14
N TYR A 46 -3.80 -5.18 -0.61
CA TYR A 46 -3.01 -6.24 -1.23
C TYR A 46 -1.52 -6.04 -0.96
N GLN A 47 -0.78 -7.15 -0.94
CA GLN A 47 0.65 -7.16 -0.70
C GLN A 47 1.41 -7.54 -1.97
N VAL A 48 2.47 -6.80 -2.28
CA VAL A 48 3.42 -7.10 -3.36
C VAL A 48 4.79 -7.31 -2.72
N GLY A 49 5.47 -8.35 -3.16
CA GLY A 49 6.79 -8.73 -2.70
C GLY A 49 6.83 -10.05 -1.92
N PRO A 50 8.03 -10.49 -1.52
CA PRO A 50 9.28 -9.72 -1.52
C PRO A 50 9.88 -9.49 -2.92
N CYS A 51 10.15 -8.24 -3.28
CA CYS A 51 10.83 -7.86 -4.53
C CYS A 51 12.21 -7.23 -4.25
N PRO A 52 13.28 -7.59 -4.97
CA PRO A 52 14.60 -7.00 -4.78
C PRO A 52 14.75 -5.65 -5.50
N GLY A 53 15.16 -4.61 -4.75
CA GLY A 53 15.58 -3.34 -5.34
C GLY A 53 14.52 -2.69 -6.22
N ILE A 54 14.90 -2.36 -7.47
CA ILE A 54 14.06 -1.60 -8.41
C ILE A 54 12.77 -2.34 -8.79
N ALA A 55 12.79 -3.68 -8.81
CA ALA A 55 11.62 -4.48 -9.14
C ALA A 55 10.43 -4.20 -8.22
N MET A 56 10.69 -3.76 -6.97
CA MET A 56 9.61 -3.39 -6.07
C MET A 56 8.79 -2.20 -6.58
N GLY A 57 9.43 -1.22 -7.19
CA GLY A 57 8.74 -0.07 -7.79
C GLY A 57 7.95 -0.50 -9.03
N ASP A 58 8.60 -1.25 -9.92
CA ASP A 58 8.01 -1.69 -11.18
C ASP A 58 6.75 -2.52 -10.96
N GLU A 59 6.84 -3.56 -10.11
CA GLU A 59 5.71 -4.44 -9.84
C GLU A 59 4.56 -3.73 -9.13
N LEU A 60 4.87 -2.83 -8.18
CA LEU A 60 3.84 -2.06 -7.47
C LEU A 60 3.08 -1.11 -8.40
N TRP A 61 3.77 -0.47 -9.33
CA TRP A 61 3.14 0.43 -10.30
C TRP A 61 2.27 -0.33 -11.29
N VAL A 62 2.75 -1.46 -11.81
CA VAL A 62 1.96 -2.31 -12.71
C VAL A 62 0.77 -2.92 -11.96
N SER A 63 0.93 -3.36 -10.71
CA SER A 63 -0.20 -3.89 -9.92
C SER A 63 -1.27 -2.83 -9.66
N ARG A 64 -0.88 -1.56 -9.43
CA ARG A 64 -1.82 -0.43 -9.31
C ARG A 64 -2.54 -0.15 -10.62
N TYR A 65 -1.84 -0.20 -11.74
CA TYR A 65 -2.46 -0.08 -13.05
C TYR A 65 -3.52 -1.18 -13.26
N ILE A 66 -3.18 -2.45 -13.00
CA ILE A 66 -4.11 -3.58 -13.11
C ILE A 66 -5.31 -3.39 -12.17
N LEU A 67 -5.12 -2.87 -10.96
CA LEU A 67 -6.22 -2.59 -10.03
C LEU A 67 -7.22 -1.60 -10.61
N HIS A 68 -6.75 -0.48 -11.16
CA HIS A 68 -7.62 0.50 -11.81
C HIS A 68 -8.33 -0.09 -13.04
N ARG A 69 -7.64 -0.91 -13.84
CA ARG A 69 -8.23 -1.60 -15.00
C ARG A 69 -9.31 -2.60 -14.57
N ALA A 70 -9.06 -3.39 -13.54
CA ALA A 70 -10.04 -4.34 -13.01
C ALA A 70 -11.27 -3.60 -12.48
N ALA A 71 -11.09 -2.53 -11.71
CA ALA A 71 -12.20 -1.75 -11.17
C ALA A 71 -13.05 -1.06 -12.26
N GLU A 72 -12.45 -0.65 -13.37
CA GLU A 72 -13.15 -0.06 -14.52
C GLU A 72 -14.20 -1.02 -15.11
N ASP A 73 -13.89 -2.31 -15.22
CA ASP A 73 -14.82 -3.33 -15.73
C ASP A 73 -16.07 -3.49 -14.83
N PHE A 74 -15.96 -3.12 -13.55
CA PHE A 74 -17.06 -3.10 -12.59
C PHE A 74 -17.73 -1.73 -12.43
N GLY A 75 -17.25 -0.70 -13.15
CA GLY A 75 -17.76 0.67 -13.04
C GLY A 75 -17.45 1.33 -11.69
N VAL A 76 -16.37 0.92 -11.03
CA VAL A 76 -15.98 1.40 -9.70
C VAL A 76 -14.70 2.25 -9.78
N ILE A 77 -14.66 3.32 -8.99
CA ILE A 77 -13.46 4.14 -8.83
C ILE A 77 -12.65 3.61 -7.64
N VAL A 78 -11.34 3.50 -7.86
CA VAL A 78 -10.37 3.22 -6.80
C VAL A 78 -9.67 4.51 -6.40
N THR A 79 -9.54 4.75 -5.10
CA THR A 79 -8.72 5.85 -4.56
C THR A 79 -7.59 5.32 -3.69
N LEU A 80 -6.42 5.96 -3.85
CA LEU A 80 -5.22 5.79 -3.00
C LEU A 80 -5.00 7.01 -2.10
N ASP A 81 -6.02 7.86 -1.94
CA ASP A 81 -5.97 8.97 -0.99
C ASP A 81 -5.78 8.44 0.44
N PRO A 82 -4.83 8.99 1.22
CA PRO A 82 -4.52 8.48 2.55
C PRO A 82 -5.64 8.67 3.58
N LYS A 83 -6.63 9.53 3.30
CA LYS A 83 -7.79 9.79 4.17
C LYS A 83 -9.03 10.07 3.29
N PRO A 84 -9.60 9.03 2.67
CA PRO A 84 -10.68 9.20 1.70
C PRO A 84 -12.01 9.65 2.36
N MET A 85 -12.20 9.32 3.64
CA MET A 85 -13.38 9.70 4.41
C MET A 85 -12.99 10.57 5.63
N PRO A 86 -13.63 11.74 5.84
CA PRO A 86 -13.41 12.56 7.02
C PRO A 86 -14.01 11.91 8.28
N GLY A 87 -13.53 12.32 9.46
CA GLY A 87 -13.99 11.80 10.74
C GLY A 87 -13.28 10.52 11.18
N ASP A 88 -13.97 9.70 11.97
CA ASP A 88 -13.46 8.52 12.67
C ASP A 88 -13.46 7.26 11.78
N TRP A 89 -13.01 7.42 10.54
CA TRP A 89 -12.78 6.33 9.60
C TRP A 89 -11.29 6.08 9.42
N ASN A 90 -10.88 4.85 9.16
CA ASN A 90 -9.47 4.54 8.95
C ASN A 90 -8.88 5.28 7.74
N GLY A 91 -7.59 5.62 7.83
CA GLY A 91 -6.81 6.07 6.69
C GLY A 91 -6.33 4.89 5.82
N ALA A 92 -5.77 5.19 4.66
CA ALA A 92 -5.13 4.22 3.78
C ALA A 92 -3.60 4.42 3.82
N GLY A 93 -2.87 3.34 4.11
CA GLY A 93 -1.41 3.34 4.23
C GLY A 93 -0.71 2.62 3.08
N GLY A 94 0.61 2.80 3.03
CA GLY A 94 1.49 2.07 2.13
C GLY A 94 2.66 1.44 2.90
N HIS A 95 2.39 0.49 3.79
CA HIS A 95 3.46 -0.07 4.62
C HIS A 95 4.54 -0.75 3.76
N CYS A 96 5.79 -0.47 4.13
CA CYS A 96 6.98 -0.95 3.43
C CYS A 96 7.78 -1.87 4.35
N ASN A 97 7.74 -3.17 4.06
CA ASN A 97 8.63 -4.13 4.68
C ASN A 97 10.00 -4.06 3.98
N PHE A 98 11.08 -3.96 4.76
CA PHE A 98 12.43 -3.84 4.22
C PHE A 98 13.38 -4.80 4.94
N SER A 99 14.31 -5.40 4.19
CA SER A 99 15.39 -6.19 4.76
C SER A 99 16.60 -6.19 3.84
N THR A 100 17.78 -6.34 4.45
CA THR A 100 19.05 -6.62 3.74
C THR A 100 19.51 -8.03 4.06
N SER A 101 20.46 -8.58 3.31
CA SER A 101 21.04 -9.91 3.61
C SER A 101 21.61 -9.97 5.03
N ARG A 102 22.16 -8.87 5.55
CA ARG A 102 22.67 -8.77 6.93
C ARG A 102 21.56 -8.80 7.98
N MET A 103 20.38 -8.26 7.68
CA MET A 103 19.23 -8.33 8.60
C MET A 103 18.63 -9.73 8.67
N LYS A 104 18.80 -10.55 7.62
CA LYS A 104 18.30 -11.93 7.57
C LYS A 104 19.29 -12.97 8.12
N ALA A 105 20.54 -12.57 8.36
CA ALA A 105 21.58 -13.43 8.90
C ALA A 105 21.51 -13.51 10.44
N ASP A 106 22.35 -14.37 11.04
CA ASP A 106 22.50 -14.46 12.48
C ASP A 106 22.86 -13.10 13.10
N ASN A 107 22.27 -12.79 14.27
CA ASN A 107 22.33 -11.48 14.91
C ASN A 107 21.75 -10.32 14.06
N GLY A 108 20.92 -10.61 13.06
CA GLY A 108 20.27 -9.60 12.21
C GLY A 108 19.40 -8.59 12.96
N MET A 109 18.89 -8.95 14.15
CA MET A 109 18.12 -8.04 15.02
C MET A 109 18.90 -6.77 15.37
N LYS A 110 20.19 -6.91 15.71
CA LYS A 110 21.05 -5.74 15.99
C LYS A 110 21.17 -4.82 14.78
N VAL A 111 21.26 -5.39 13.58
CA VAL A 111 21.30 -4.60 12.32
C VAL A 111 19.97 -3.89 12.07
N MET A 112 18.84 -4.50 12.43
CA MET A 112 17.52 -3.88 12.34
C MET A 112 17.38 -2.71 13.32
N GLU A 113 17.80 -2.87 14.57
CA GLU A 113 17.80 -1.80 15.58
C GLU A 113 18.69 -0.62 15.16
N GLU A 114 19.90 -0.88 14.66
CA GLU A 114 20.79 0.15 14.11
C GLU A 114 20.15 0.90 12.92
N ALA A 115 19.40 0.20 12.06
CA ALA A 115 18.69 0.83 10.96
C ALA A 115 17.54 1.71 11.45
N ILE A 116 16.77 1.26 12.44
CA ILE A 116 15.70 2.05 13.07
C ILE A 116 16.26 3.34 13.67
N GLN A 117 17.38 3.29 14.40
CA GLN A 117 18.04 4.49 14.94
C GLN A 117 18.48 5.49 13.86
N ARG A 118 18.78 5.03 12.64
CA ARG A 118 19.10 5.91 11.51
C ARG A 118 17.84 6.53 10.90
N LEU A 119 16.76 5.76 10.81
CA LEU A 119 15.46 6.23 10.32
C LEU A 119 14.88 7.32 11.24
N GLU A 120 15.00 7.14 12.56
CA GLU A 120 14.56 8.11 13.56
C GLU A 120 15.17 9.51 13.31
N LYS A 121 16.47 9.56 13.05
CA LYS A 121 17.21 10.82 12.82
C LYS A 121 16.79 11.55 11.54
N ARG A 122 16.12 10.87 10.60
CA ARG A 122 15.71 11.40 9.30
C ARG A 122 14.19 11.40 9.12
N HIS A 123 13.43 11.25 10.20
CA HIS A 123 11.98 11.15 10.14
C HIS A 123 11.33 12.27 9.31
N LYS A 124 11.71 13.53 9.55
CA LYS A 124 11.15 14.68 8.82
C LYS A 124 11.46 14.65 7.32
N GLU A 125 12.69 14.29 6.95
CA GLU A 125 13.11 14.16 5.55
C GLU A 125 12.31 13.08 4.83
N HIS A 126 12.10 11.94 5.49
CA HIS A 126 11.36 10.81 4.92
C HIS A 126 9.88 11.12 4.74
N ILE A 127 9.25 11.78 5.72
CA ILE A 127 7.83 12.13 5.67
C ILE A 127 7.49 12.96 4.42
N ILE A 128 8.36 13.89 4.02
CA ILE A 128 8.17 14.70 2.80
C ILE A 128 8.20 13.82 1.53
N LEU A 129 8.89 12.68 1.56
CA LEU A 129 9.01 11.77 0.42
C LEU A 129 7.92 10.69 0.39
N TYR A 130 7.18 10.51 1.49
CA TYR A 130 6.20 9.42 1.62
C TYR A 130 4.84 9.73 0.97
N ASP A 131 4.65 10.95 0.49
CA ASP A 131 3.46 11.35 -0.27
C ASP A 131 3.81 12.40 -1.34
N PRO A 132 3.19 12.37 -2.54
CA PRO A 132 3.51 13.27 -3.64
C PRO A 132 3.35 14.78 -3.37
N SER A 133 2.59 15.17 -2.34
CA SER A 133 2.44 16.59 -1.99
C SER A 133 3.60 17.18 -1.20
N GLY A 134 4.49 16.35 -0.65
CA GLY A 134 5.56 16.83 0.20
C GLY A 134 5.11 17.45 1.53
N VAL A 135 3.85 17.26 1.94
CA VAL A 135 3.30 17.85 3.16
C VAL A 135 3.74 17.04 4.38
N SER A 136 4.14 17.73 5.45
CA SER A 136 4.56 17.08 6.68
C SER A 136 3.38 16.38 7.37
N GLY A 137 3.60 15.14 7.83
CA GLY A 137 2.57 14.27 8.40
C GLY A 137 1.77 14.97 9.51
N GLY A 138 0.49 15.22 9.26
CA GLY A 138 -0.45 15.86 10.20
C GLY A 138 -1.20 17.07 9.63
N GLU A 139 -0.73 17.69 8.55
CA GLU A 139 -1.33 18.95 8.05
C GLU A 139 -2.49 18.72 7.07
N ARG A 140 -2.52 17.58 6.37
CA ARG A 140 -3.56 17.31 5.35
C ARG A 140 -4.94 16.95 5.95
N GLY A 141 -5.00 16.50 7.20
CA GLY A 141 -6.24 16.06 7.87
C GLY A 141 -6.96 17.13 8.70
N ARG A 142 -6.46 18.37 8.74
CA ARG A 142 -7.02 19.44 9.60
C ARG A 142 -7.85 20.50 8.88
N GLY A 143 -8.08 20.35 7.58
CA GLY A 143 -8.75 21.38 6.79
C GLY A 143 -9.47 20.85 5.57
N ARG A 144 -10.50 20.03 5.77
CA ARG A 144 -11.66 19.88 4.89
C ARG A 144 -12.88 19.48 5.71
#